data_AF-A0AAV4JCK9-F1
#
_entry.id   AF-A0AAV4JCK9-F1
#
_cell.length_a   1.000
_cell.length_b   1.000
_cell.length_c   1.000
_cell.angle_alpha   90.00
_cell.angle_beta   90.00
_cell.angle_gamma   90.00
#
_symmetry.space_group_name_H-M   'P 1'
#
loop_
_entity.id
_entity.type
_entity.pdbx_description
1 polymer ?
#
loop_
_entity_poly.entity_id
_entity_poly.type
_entity_poly.pdbx_seq_one_letter_code
_entity_poly.pdbx_strand_id
1 'polypeptide(L)'
;MIQHGRIKLVVVVVVVVVVVVVVVVVVVVVVVVVVVKVEVVVVVVVAVAVIVITVVVIIVVVVVVVVVVIVWLPDIFFPNEKKGSFHELMMKNQMMRLYKGGTLLYISRLSVTLSCPMDLMNYPFDKQTCHLLIMSFGYSDADVQFEWMNRTEPHMDDLDLDAKAIILDKEVALPQFEVKSVEPQLCRYKYHQKAGNHSCLQADFHMSRNIGFYIVQMYIPSTLIVMLSWISFWLTVNSVPGRISLGLLTVLTMTTQMSSVNAALPRVSYTKAIDVWMSACLVFVFAALLEFAIVNVLSRKDSIGGFSLKHIFTIPKELMPGAPQVAEVAVPLDGYSDADGKVKKRRFTQRGIVYAMYMDIAARILFPVVFILFTIIYWLYYVNAEG
;
A
#
# COMPACT_ATOMS: atom_id res chain seq x y z
N MET A 1 31.24 46.14 -128.27
CA MET A 1 30.41 45.30 -127.35
C MET A 1 31.27 44.97 -126.14
N ILE A 2 30.77 45.27 -124.95
CA ILE A 2 31.49 45.32 -123.67
C ILE A 2 31.01 44.15 -122.79
N GLN A 3 31.89 43.69 -121.90
CA GLN A 3 31.65 42.99 -120.60
C GLN A 3 31.71 41.45 -120.58
N HIS A 4 32.90 40.89 -120.29
CA HIS A 4 33.03 39.61 -119.58
C HIS A 4 34.17 39.68 -118.55
N GLY A 5 33.85 39.85 -117.27
CA GLY A 5 34.85 39.97 -116.21
C GLY A 5 34.38 39.88 -114.74
N ARG A 6 33.16 39.41 -114.43
CA ARG A 6 32.59 39.46 -113.06
C ARG A 6 32.18 38.12 -112.42
N ILE A 7 32.74 36.98 -112.85
CA ILE A 7 32.30 35.66 -112.31
C ILE A 7 33.29 35.06 -111.30
N LYS A 8 34.56 35.50 -111.29
CA LYS A 8 35.58 34.87 -110.41
C LYS A 8 35.62 35.39 -108.97
N LEU A 9 35.19 36.63 -108.69
CA LEU A 9 35.24 37.21 -107.33
C LEU A 9 34.07 36.74 -106.44
N VAL A 10 32.88 36.55 -107.02
CA VAL A 10 31.68 36.14 -106.28
C VAL A 10 31.81 34.68 -105.79
N VAL A 11 32.37 33.79 -106.61
CA VAL A 11 32.55 32.38 -106.22
C VAL A 11 33.58 32.25 -105.10
N VAL A 12 34.68 33.00 -105.14
CA VAL A 12 35.71 32.93 -104.08
C VAL A 12 35.18 33.50 -102.76
N VAL A 13 34.44 34.61 -102.78
CA VAL A 13 33.84 35.19 -101.56
C VAL A 13 32.77 34.26 -100.98
N VAL A 14 31.92 33.65 -101.82
CA VAL A 14 30.91 32.68 -101.36
C VAL A 14 31.56 31.43 -100.77
N VAL A 15 32.61 30.89 -101.39
CA VAL A 15 33.32 29.71 -100.88
C VAL A 15 34.01 30.02 -99.55
N VAL A 16 34.67 31.18 -99.41
CA VAL A 16 35.32 31.57 -98.15
C VAL A 16 34.30 31.80 -97.03
N VAL A 17 33.17 32.44 -97.32
CA VAL A 17 32.10 32.67 -96.33
C VAL A 17 31.48 31.33 -95.89
N VAL A 18 31.23 30.40 -96.83
CA VAL A 18 30.70 29.07 -96.50
C VAL A 18 31.68 28.27 -95.66
N VAL A 19 32.98 28.31 -95.98
CA VAL A 19 34.01 27.59 -95.21
C VAL A 19 34.14 28.17 -93.79
N VAL A 20 34.14 29.50 -93.64
CA VAL A 20 34.21 30.15 -92.32
C VAL A 20 32.97 29.83 -91.48
N VAL A 21 31.77 29.85 -92.06
CA VAL A 21 30.54 29.48 -91.35
C VAL A 21 30.56 28.03 -90.90
N VAL A 22 31.00 27.10 -91.77
CA VAL A 22 31.11 25.67 -91.42
C VAL A 22 32.12 25.45 -90.29
N VAL A 23 33.28 26.10 -90.33
CA VAL A 23 34.29 25.97 -89.27
C VAL A 23 33.78 26.53 -87.94
N VAL A 24 33.10 27.67 -87.94
CA VAL A 24 32.52 28.25 -86.72
C VAL A 24 31.42 27.35 -86.16
N VAL A 25 30.54 26.79 -87.00
CA VAL A 25 29.50 25.85 -86.53
C VAL A 25 30.13 24.59 -85.95
N VAL A 26 31.17 24.02 -86.58
CA VAL A 26 31.86 22.84 -86.05
C VAL A 26 32.54 23.15 -84.71
N VAL A 27 33.22 24.28 -84.57
CA VAL A 27 33.87 24.68 -83.31
C VAL A 27 32.83 24.92 -82.22
N VAL A 28 31.72 25.60 -82.52
CA VAL A 28 30.63 25.82 -81.56
C VAL A 28 29.99 24.49 -81.16
N VAL A 29 29.73 23.58 -82.10
CA VAL A 29 29.19 22.24 -81.81
C VAL A 29 30.17 21.45 -80.95
N VAL A 30 31.47 21.47 -81.24
CA VAL A 30 32.49 20.77 -80.45
C VAL A 30 32.61 21.37 -79.04
N VAL A 31 32.63 22.70 -78.90
CA VAL A 31 32.69 23.37 -77.59
C VAL A 31 31.43 23.09 -76.78
N VAL A 32 30.24 23.16 -77.39
CA VAL A 32 28.97 22.82 -76.73
C VAL A 32 28.96 21.35 -76.30
N VAL A 33 29.40 20.42 -77.15
CA VAL A 33 29.47 18.99 -76.82
C VAL A 33 30.47 18.71 -75.69
N VAL A 34 31.60 19.42 -75.64
CA VAL A 34 32.61 19.25 -74.58
C VAL A 34 32.12 19.82 -73.25
N VAL A 35 31.54 21.03 -73.25
CA VAL A 35 31.00 21.67 -72.05
C VAL A 35 29.84 20.85 -71.46
N VAL A 36 28.91 20.39 -72.31
CA VAL A 36 27.80 19.52 -71.88
C VAL A 36 28.32 18.19 -71.32
N LYS A 37 29.36 17.60 -71.91
CA LYS A 37 29.98 16.38 -71.35
C LYS A 37 30.61 16.61 -69.98
N VAL A 38 31.28 17.74 -69.75
CA VAL A 38 31.91 18.05 -68.46
C VAL A 38 30.86 18.32 -67.39
N GLU A 39 29.81 19.09 -67.69
CA GLU A 39 28.69 19.30 -66.76
C GLU A 39 27.99 17.98 -66.41
N VAL A 40 27.74 17.11 -67.40
CA VAL A 40 27.14 15.79 -67.16
C VAL A 40 28.05 14.92 -66.28
N VAL A 41 29.37 14.92 -66.51
CA VAL A 41 30.31 14.16 -65.68
C VAL A 41 30.34 14.68 -64.23
N VAL A 42 30.36 16.00 -64.02
CA VAL A 42 30.32 16.59 -62.67
C VAL A 42 29.01 16.26 -61.97
N VAL A 43 27.87 16.36 -62.65
CA VAL A 43 26.55 15.98 -62.10
C VAL A 43 26.52 14.50 -61.74
N VAL A 44 27.07 13.62 -62.57
CA VAL A 44 27.15 12.18 -62.29
C VAL A 44 28.06 11.89 -61.10
N VAL A 45 29.24 12.52 -60.99
CA VAL A 45 30.17 12.31 -59.86
C VAL A 45 29.57 12.82 -58.55
N VAL A 46 28.94 13.99 -58.55
CA VAL A 46 28.24 14.53 -57.37
C VAL A 46 27.05 13.66 -56.99
N ALA A 47 26.26 13.19 -57.97
CA ALA A 47 25.15 12.28 -57.72
C ALA A 47 25.64 10.95 -57.13
N VAL A 48 26.71 10.36 -57.67
CA VAL A 48 27.33 9.14 -57.14
C VAL A 48 27.89 9.38 -55.74
N ALA A 49 28.56 10.51 -55.48
CA ALA A 49 29.06 10.83 -54.14
C ALA A 49 27.92 11.01 -53.13
N VAL A 50 26.83 11.69 -53.51
CA VAL A 50 25.64 11.84 -52.66
C VAL A 50 24.96 10.49 -52.42
N ILE A 51 24.86 9.63 -53.43
CA ILE A 51 24.33 8.26 -53.28
C ILE A 51 25.22 7.44 -52.36
N VAL A 52 26.54 7.49 -52.51
CA VAL A 52 27.48 6.76 -51.65
C VAL A 52 27.40 7.28 -50.20
N ILE A 53 27.40 8.60 -50.00
CA ILE A 53 27.28 9.20 -48.66
C ILE A 53 25.93 8.83 -48.02
N THR A 54 24.82 8.94 -48.76
CA THR A 54 23.50 8.56 -48.23
C THR A 54 23.41 7.07 -47.94
N VAL A 55 23.93 6.19 -48.79
CA VAL A 55 23.99 4.74 -48.55
C VAL A 55 24.87 4.43 -47.33
N VAL A 56 26.03 5.07 -47.18
CA VAL A 56 26.91 4.89 -46.01
C VAL A 56 26.23 5.39 -44.74
N VAL A 57 25.58 6.56 -44.77
CA VAL A 57 24.81 7.08 -43.62
C VAL A 57 23.64 6.17 -43.29
N ILE A 58 22.90 5.66 -44.28
CA ILE A 58 21.82 4.68 -44.07
C ILE A 58 22.39 3.39 -43.47
N ILE A 59 23.49 2.85 -44.00
CA ILE A 59 24.13 1.64 -43.45
C ILE A 59 24.59 1.90 -42.01
N VAL A 60 25.23 3.02 -41.71
CA VAL A 60 25.70 3.33 -40.35
C VAL A 60 24.52 3.54 -39.40
N VAL A 61 23.49 4.28 -39.80
CA VAL A 61 22.29 4.53 -38.98
C VAL A 61 21.51 3.22 -38.78
N VAL A 62 21.29 2.44 -39.85
CA VAL A 62 20.61 1.14 -39.77
C VAL A 62 21.42 0.19 -38.92
N VAL A 63 22.73 0.04 -39.12
CA VAL A 63 23.55 -0.88 -38.32
C VAL A 63 23.58 -0.44 -36.85
N VAL A 64 23.80 0.84 -36.53
CA VAL A 64 23.87 1.29 -35.13
C VAL A 64 22.51 1.21 -34.42
N VAL A 65 21.40 1.53 -35.10
CA VAL A 65 20.04 1.43 -34.53
C VAL A 65 19.57 -0.03 -34.46
N VAL A 66 19.97 -0.88 -35.42
CA VAL A 66 19.53 -2.29 -35.49
C VAL A 66 20.34 -3.18 -34.56
N VAL A 67 21.61 -2.87 -34.21
CA VAL A 67 22.43 -3.74 -33.33
C VAL A 67 21.79 -4.02 -31.97
N VAL A 68 20.96 -3.11 -31.43
CA VAL A 68 20.20 -3.35 -30.19
C VAL A 68 19.04 -4.35 -30.39
N VAL A 69 18.63 -4.61 -31.63
CA VAL A 69 17.55 -5.53 -32.03
C VAL A 69 18.07 -6.92 -32.43
N ILE A 70 19.39 -7.12 -32.58
CA ILE A 70 19.96 -8.38 -33.10
C ILE A 70 20.19 -9.42 -31.99
N VAL A 71 20.28 -9.00 -30.72
CA VAL A 71 20.48 -9.90 -29.59
C VAL A 71 19.12 -10.27 -29.00
N TRP A 72 18.80 -11.57 -29.06
CA TRP A 72 17.59 -12.08 -28.41
C TRP A 72 17.69 -11.88 -26.89
N LEU A 73 16.64 -11.30 -26.31
CA LEU A 73 16.45 -11.15 -24.88
C LEU A 73 15.20 -11.95 -24.47
N PRO A 74 15.21 -12.64 -23.32
CA PRO A 74 14.04 -13.36 -22.84
C PRO A 74 12.91 -12.39 -22.50
N ASP A 75 11.67 -12.84 -22.73
CA ASP A 75 10.42 -12.09 -22.55
C ASP A 75 9.92 -12.15 -21.11
N ILE A 76 10.70 -11.56 -20.21
CA ILE A 76 10.39 -11.53 -18.78
C ILE A 76 9.21 -10.60 -18.50
N PHE A 77 8.22 -11.10 -17.78
CA PHE A 77 7.13 -10.28 -17.22
C PHE A 77 6.81 -10.69 -15.79
N PHE A 78 6.04 -9.83 -15.10
CA PHE A 78 5.67 -10.00 -13.69
C PHE A 78 4.16 -10.28 -13.58
N PRO A 79 3.73 -11.54 -13.38
CA PRO A 79 2.30 -11.90 -13.42
C PRO A 79 1.41 -11.14 -12.42
N ASN A 80 1.95 -10.73 -11.27
CA ASN A 80 1.23 -9.98 -10.24
C ASN A 80 1.49 -8.47 -10.28
N GLU A 81 2.05 -7.96 -11.38
CA GLU A 81 2.26 -6.52 -11.58
C GLU A 81 0.94 -5.78 -11.80
N LYS A 82 0.80 -4.64 -11.13
CA LYS A 82 -0.26 -3.66 -11.37
C LYS A 82 0.21 -2.47 -12.17
N LYS A 83 1.49 -2.10 -12.02
CA LYS A 83 2.14 -1.01 -12.74
C LYS A 83 3.65 -1.24 -12.76
N GLY A 84 4.28 -1.10 -13.92
CA GLY A 84 5.72 -1.17 -14.11
C GLY A 84 6.22 -0.01 -14.96
N SER A 85 7.43 0.45 -14.66
CA SER A 85 8.11 1.46 -15.48
C SER A 85 9.62 1.24 -15.51
N PHE A 86 10.20 1.38 -16.69
CA PHE A 86 11.64 1.47 -16.86
C PHE A 86 12.15 2.85 -16.45
N HIS A 87 13.38 2.91 -15.95
CA HIS A 87 14.04 4.18 -15.65
C HIS A 87 14.83 4.67 -16.87
N GLU A 88 14.41 5.81 -17.44
CA GLU A 88 14.97 6.38 -18.67
C GLU A 88 15.40 7.86 -18.50
N LEU A 89 15.90 8.24 -17.31
CA LEU A 89 16.38 9.60 -17.06
C LEU A 89 17.74 9.80 -17.75
N MET A 90 17.81 10.76 -18.69
CA MET A 90 18.94 11.04 -19.58
C MET A 90 19.25 9.92 -20.59
N MET A 91 19.34 8.68 -20.12
CA MET A 91 19.55 7.47 -20.91
C MET A 91 18.76 6.31 -20.28
N LYS A 92 18.54 5.24 -21.04
CA LYS A 92 17.93 4.01 -20.49
C LYS A 92 18.91 3.35 -19.53
N ASN A 93 18.45 3.02 -18.32
CA ASN A 93 19.24 2.31 -17.31
C ASN A 93 19.29 0.81 -17.62
N GLN A 94 19.97 0.48 -18.70
CA GLN A 94 20.17 -0.87 -19.21
C GLN A 94 21.65 -1.06 -19.56
N MET A 95 22.24 -2.16 -19.11
CA MET A 95 23.64 -2.52 -19.36
C MET A 95 23.69 -3.94 -19.94
N MET A 96 24.48 -4.13 -20.98
CA MET A 96 24.70 -5.43 -21.60
C MET A 96 26.21 -5.68 -21.76
N ARG A 97 26.69 -6.85 -21.34
CA ARG A 97 28.10 -7.27 -21.47
C ARG A 97 28.18 -8.68 -22.03
N LEU A 98 28.87 -8.84 -23.15
CA LEU A 98 29.14 -10.13 -23.79
C LEU A 98 30.52 -10.66 -23.36
N TYR A 99 30.58 -11.87 -22.82
CA TYR A 99 31.82 -12.53 -22.42
C TYR A 99 32.39 -13.40 -23.54
N LYS A 100 33.69 -13.74 -23.44
CA LYS A 100 34.43 -14.51 -24.47
C LYS A 100 33.93 -15.95 -24.67
N GLY A 101 32.95 -16.43 -23.90
CA GLY A 101 32.28 -17.72 -24.07
C GLY A 101 30.87 -17.65 -24.66
N GLY A 102 30.41 -16.47 -25.10
CA GLY A 102 29.04 -16.27 -25.58
C GLY A 102 28.00 -15.99 -24.48
N THR A 103 28.38 -16.06 -23.20
CA THR A 103 27.54 -15.67 -22.07
C THR A 103 27.22 -14.17 -22.12
N LEU A 104 25.95 -13.83 -21.96
CA LEU A 104 25.44 -12.46 -21.95
C LEU A 104 25.00 -12.07 -20.54
N LEU A 105 25.57 -10.99 -20.00
CA LEU A 105 25.06 -10.33 -18.80
C LEU A 105 24.19 -9.16 -19.23
N TYR A 106 22.92 -9.17 -18.82
CA TYR A 106 21.97 -8.09 -19.04
C TYR A 106 21.44 -7.59 -17.69
N ILE A 107 21.54 -6.28 -17.45
CA ILE A 107 21.08 -5.64 -16.22
C ILE A 107 20.14 -4.51 -16.61
N SER A 108 18.97 -4.44 -15.97
CA SER A 108 18.02 -3.35 -16.16
C SER A 108 17.46 -2.87 -14.83
N ARG A 109 17.24 -1.56 -14.72
CA ARG A 109 16.60 -0.94 -13.56
C ARG A 109 15.10 -0.76 -13.80
N LEU A 110 14.29 -1.31 -12.90
CA LEU A 110 12.84 -1.32 -12.96
C LEU A 110 12.23 -0.75 -11.67
N SER A 111 11.11 -0.04 -11.80
CA SER A 111 10.18 0.22 -10.70
C SER A 111 8.88 -0.52 -10.96
N VAL A 112 8.50 -1.42 -10.06
CA VAL A 112 7.30 -2.26 -10.20
C VAL A 112 6.45 -2.21 -8.95
N THR A 113 5.15 -1.99 -9.15
CA THR A 113 4.11 -2.07 -8.14
C THR A 113 3.42 -3.42 -8.28
N LEU A 114 3.62 -4.28 -7.28
CA LEU A 114 3.12 -5.64 -7.26
C LEU A 114 1.84 -5.76 -6.42
N SER A 115 1.00 -6.72 -6.79
CA SER A 115 -0.13 -7.15 -5.98
C SER A 115 0.36 -8.11 -4.90
N CYS A 116 0.07 -7.79 -3.64
CA CYS A 116 0.31 -8.66 -2.50
C CYS A 116 -1.02 -8.89 -1.75
N PRO A 117 -1.56 -10.12 -1.76
CA PRO A 117 -2.71 -10.46 -0.93
C PRO A 117 -2.26 -10.56 0.54
N MET A 118 -2.78 -9.67 1.38
CA MET A 118 -2.45 -9.63 2.81
C MET A 118 -3.53 -10.31 3.65
N ASP A 119 -3.12 -10.98 4.72
CA ASP A 119 -4.02 -11.47 5.76
C ASP A 119 -3.96 -10.57 7.00
N LEU A 120 -5.08 -9.92 7.32
CA LEU A 120 -5.17 -8.91 8.38
C LEU A 120 -5.83 -9.45 9.66
N MET A 121 -6.03 -10.76 9.81
CA MET A 121 -6.66 -11.33 11.02
C MET A 121 -5.95 -10.88 12.30
N ASN A 122 -4.62 -10.87 12.31
CA ASN A 122 -3.82 -10.48 13.48
C ASN A 122 -3.43 -8.99 13.50
N TYR A 123 -4.04 -8.14 12.66
CA TYR A 123 -3.68 -6.72 12.60
C TYR A 123 -3.80 -6.01 13.97
N PRO A 124 -2.77 -5.26 14.45
CA PRO A 124 -1.53 -4.87 13.76
C PRO A 124 -0.29 -5.74 14.07
N PHE A 125 -0.47 -6.91 14.69
CA PHE A 125 0.58 -7.89 14.98
C PHE A 125 0.81 -8.85 13.79
N ASP A 126 0.42 -8.43 12.59
CA ASP A 126 0.44 -9.23 11.38
C ASP A 126 1.86 -9.34 10.79
N LYS A 127 2.15 -10.53 10.27
CA LYS A 127 3.28 -10.81 9.38
C LYS A 127 2.72 -11.07 7.99
N GLN A 128 3.30 -10.42 6.99
CA GLN A 128 2.87 -10.53 5.60
C GLN A 128 3.96 -11.19 4.77
N THR A 129 3.55 -12.08 3.88
CA THR A 129 4.44 -12.64 2.86
C THR A 129 4.00 -12.11 1.51
N CYS A 130 4.85 -11.30 0.88
CA CYS A 130 4.57 -10.74 -0.44
C CYS A 130 5.46 -11.38 -1.49
N HIS A 131 4.87 -11.75 -2.62
CA HIS A 131 5.54 -12.49 -3.67
C HIS A 131 5.95 -11.56 -4.82
N LEU A 132 7.19 -11.66 -5.27
CA LEU A 132 7.62 -11.19 -6.58
C LEU A 132 7.66 -12.39 -7.51
N LEU A 133 6.83 -12.36 -8.55
CA LEU A 133 6.75 -13.43 -9.54
C LEU A 133 7.39 -12.98 -10.85
N ILE A 134 8.26 -13.81 -11.41
CA ILE A 134 8.98 -13.56 -12.67
C ILE A 134 8.72 -14.75 -13.59
N MET A 135 8.14 -14.50 -14.77
CA MET A 135 7.74 -15.57 -15.68
C MET A 135 8.03 -15.19 -17.14
N SER A 136 8.19 -16.18 -18.01
CA SER A 136 8.23 -15.98 -19.47
C SER A 136 6.80 -15.86 -20.02
N PHE A 137 6.58 -14.92 -20.93
CA PHE A 137 5.24 -14.64 -21.47
C PHE A 137 4.83 -15.61 -22.60
N GLY A 138 5.72 -15.81 -23.57
CA GLY A 138 5.45 -16.53 -24.82
C GLY A 138 6.20 -17.86 -24.95
N TYR A 139 7.32 -18.05 -24.24
CA TYR A 139 8.10 -19.29 -24.32
C TYR A 139 7.67 -20.30 -23.26
N SER A 140 7.60 -21.57 -23.68
CA SER A 140 7.30 -22.66 -22.76
C SER A 140 8.55 -23.02 -21.92
N ASP A 141 8.33 -23.77 -20.85
CA ASP A 141 9.39 -24.33 -19.99
C ASP A 141 10.35 -25.29 -20.75
N ALA A 142 9.96 -25.75 -21.95
CA ALA A 142 10.82 -26.53 -22.83
C ALA A 142 11.78 -25.65 -23.66
N ASP A 143 11.45 -24.37 -23.87
CA ASP A 143 12.22 -23.45 -24.69
C ASP A 143 13.11 -22.54 -23.84
N VAL A 144 12.59 -22.04 -22.72
CA VAL A 144 13.26 -21.11 -21.81
C VAL A 144 13.05 -21.53 -20.36
N GLN A 145 14.16 -21.77 -19.66
CA GLN A 145 14.17 -22.08 -18.23
C GLN A 145 14.84 -20.94 -17.46
N PHE A 146 14.18 -20.50 -16.39
CA PHE A 146 14.68 -19.47 -15.50
C PHE A 146 15.20 -20.13 -14.24
N GLU A 147 16.41 -19.77 -13.87
CA GLU A 147 17.06 -20.25 -12.66
C GLU A 147 17.61 -19.06 -11.87
N TRP A 148 17.53 -19.15 -10.54
CA TRP A 148 18.19 -18.19 -9.68
C TRP A 148 19.70 -18.39 -9.78
N MET A 149 20.44 -17.28 -9.92
CA MET A 149 21.89 -17.31 -9.97
C MET A 149 22.48 -18.03 -8.74
N ASN A 150 23.27 -19.08 -8.98
CA ASN A 150 23.90 -19.89 -7.94
C ASN A 150 25.44 -19.77 -8.01
N ARG A 151 26.09 -19.81 -6.84
CA ARG A 151 27.53 -19.58 -6.63
C ARG A 151 28.43 -20.63 -7.31
N THR A 152 27.90 -21.79 -7.68
CA THR A 152 28.71 -22.94 -8.12
C THR A 152 29.12 -22.92 -9.59
N GLU A 153 28.76 -21.89 -10.38
CA GLU A 153 29.16 -21.83 -11.78
C GLU A 153 30.61 -21.33 -11.96
N PRO A 154 31.52 -22.14 -12.53
CA PRO A 154 32.97 -21.90 -12.56
C PRO A 154 33.42 -20.85 -13.59
N HIS A 155 32.53 -20.00 -14.10
CA HIS A 155 32.83 -19.03 -15.16
C HIS A 155 32.59 -17.55 -14.77
N MET A 156 32.32 -17.29 -13.48
CA MET A 156 32.11 -15.92 -12.96
C MET A 156 33.10 -15.52 -11.85
N ASP A 157 34.33 -16.02 -11.88
CA ASP A 157 35.38 -15.68 -10.88
C ASP A 157 35.78 -14.19 -10.86
N ASP A 158 35.40 -13.41 -11.88
CA ASP A 158 35.71 -11.97 -12.01
C ASP A 158 34.56 -11.05 -11.53
N LEU A 159 33.52 -11.63 -10.94
CA LEU A 159 32.32 -10.92 -10.51
C LEU A 159 32.34 -10.72 -8.98
N ASP A 160 32.84 -9.58 -8.53
CA ASP A 160 32.85 -9.10 -7.12
C ASP A 160 31.44 -8.71 -6.63
N LEU A 161 30.44 -9.48 -7.05
CA LEU A 161 29.03 -9.35 -6.67
C LEU A 161 28.78 -10.32 -5.52
N ASP A 162 28.45 -9.79 -4.34
CA ASP A 162 27.95 -10.56 -3.20
C ASP A 162 26.97 -11.65 -3.70
N ALA A 163 27.39 -12.91 -3.61
CA ALA A 163 26.85 -14.06 -4.37
C ALA A 163 25.44 -14.54 -3.95
N LYS A 164 24.51 -13.61 -3.71
CA LYS A 164 23.10 -13.87 -3.46
C LYS A 164 22.29 -13.45 -4.68
N ALA A 165 21.41 -14.33 -5.14
CA ALA A 165 20.49 -14.04 -6.24
C ALA A 165 19.59 -12.81 -5.97
N ILE A 166 19.33 -12.51 -4.70
CA ILE A 166 18.60 -11.33 -4.26
C ILE A 166 19.41 -10.61 -3.20
N ILE A 167 19.71 -9.33 -3.45
CA ILE A 167 20.44 -8.46 -2.54
C ILE A 167 19.49 -7.35 -2.12
N LEU A 168 19.28 -7.21 -0.80
CA LEU A 168 18.62 -6.06 -0.22
C LEU A 168 19.66 -5.05 0.20
N ASP A 169 19.46 -3.80 -0.21
CA ASP A 169 20.27 -2.70 0.27
C ASP A 169 20.01 -2.49 1.77
N LYS A 170 21.09 -2.37 2.55
CA LYS A 170 21.06 -2.22 4.01
C LYS A 170 20.40 -0.91 4.44
N GLU A 171 20.38 0.09 3.57
CA GLU A 171 19.79 1.40 3.84
C GLU A 171 18.27 1.43 3.61
N VAL A 172 17.69 0.38 3.03
CA VAL A 172 16.24 0.31 2.78
C VAL A 172 15.49 0.07 4.09
N ALA A 173 14.94 1.16 4.63
CA ALA A 173 14.02 1.13 5.77
C ALA A 173 12.61 1.50 5.31
N LEU A 174 11.63 0.67 5.66
CA LEU A 174 10.22 0.96 5.43
C LEU A 174 9.62 1.57 6.72
N PRO A 175 8.75 2.58 6.63
CA PRO A 175 8.22 3.25 7.82
C PRO A 175 7.23 2.37 8.60
N GLN A 176 6.45 1.55 7.91
CA GLN A 176 5.37 0.75 8.52
C GLN A 176 5.71 -0.72 8.71
N PHE A 177 6.71 -1.22 7.98
CA PHE A 177 7.09 -2.63 7.95
C PHE A 177 8.59 -2.77 8.11
N GLU A 178 9.03 -3.97 8.45
CA GLU A 178 10.41 -4.39 8.45
C GLU A 178 10.52 -5.64 7.59
N VAL A 179 11.44 -5.66 6.62
CA VAL A 179 11.72 -6.85 5.82
C VAL A 179 12.60 -7.79 6.65
N LYS A 180 12.06 -8.92 7.08
CA LYS A 180 12.76 -9.89 7.94
C LYS A 180 13.65 -10.83 7.13
N SER A 181 13.14 -11.33 6.00
CA SER A 181 13.87 -12.21 5.10
C SER A 181 13.30 -12.14 3.70
N VAL A 182 14.12 -12.54 2.72
CA VAL A 182 13.71 -12.75 1.34
C VAL A 182 14.19 -14.12 0.90
N GLU A 183 13.27 -14.96 0.47
CA GLU A 183 13.57 -16.34 0.07
C GLU A 183 13.35 -16.52 -1.44
N PRO A 184 14.40 -16.89 -2.20
CA PRO A 184 14.25 -17.27 -3.60
C PRO A 184 13.69 -18.70 -3.68
N GLN A 185 12.60 -18.88 -4.42
CA GLN A 185 11.96 -20.16 -4.68
C GLN A 185 11.56 -20.27 -6.16
N LEU A 186 11.26 -21.49 -6.60
CA LEU A 186 10.51 -21.70 -7.84
C LEU A 186 9.02 -21.50 -7.56
N CYS A 187 8.27 -21.03 -8.55
CA CYS A 187 6.82 -20.84 -8.37
C CYS A 187 6.14 -22.16 -8.02
N ARG A 188 5.41 -22.20 -6.90
CA ARG A 188 4.66 -23.40 -6.49
C ARG A 188 3.46 -23.68 -7.39
N TYR A 189 2.85 -22.62 -7.91
CA TYR A 189 1.65 -22.71 -8.73
C TYR A 189 1.99 -22.42 -10.19
N LYS A 190 1.39 -23.21 -11.08
CA LYS A 190 1.41 -22.93 -12.51
C LYS A 190 0.45 -21.79 -12.80
N TYR A 191 0.97 -20.59 -12.96
CA TYR A 191 0.21 -19.43 -13.42
C TYR A 191 -0.10 -19.59 -14.92
N HIS A 192 -1.28 -19.13 -15.36
CA HIS A 192 -1.69 -19.16 -16.78
C HIS A 192 -1.70 -20.55 -17.45
N GLN A 193 -2.20 -21.59 -16.76
CA GLN A 193 -2.25 -22.98 -17.24
C GLN A 193 -2.89 -23.18 -18.64
N LYS A 194 -3.77 -22.27 -19.06
CA LYS A 194 -4.41 -22.34 -20.40
C LYS A 194 -3.44 -22.04 -21.55
N ALA A 195 -2.35 -21.31 -21.31
CA ALA A 195 -1.37 -20.94 -22.32
C ALA A 195 -0.23 -21.97 -22.47
N GLY A 196 0.01 -22.78 -21.42
CA GLY A 196 1.07 -23.78 -21.40
C GLY A 196 1.77 -23.82 -20.05
N ASN A 197 2.78 -24.68 -19.92
CA ASN A 197 3.69 -24.65 -18.78
C ASN A 197 4.81 -23.65 -19.09
N HIS A 198 4.91 -22.59 -18.30
CA HIS A 198 5.94 -21.55 -18.44
C HIS A 198 6.88 -21.60 -17.23
N SER A 199 8.17 -21.38 -17.48
CA SER A 199 9.17 -21.27 -16.41
C SER A 199 8.89 -20.04 -15.53
N CYS A 200 8.97 -20.20 -14.21
CA CYS A 200 8.56 -19.18 -13.23
C CYS A 200 9.45 -19.19 -11.97
N LEU A 201 9.97 -18.01 -11.63
CA LEU A 201 10.70 -17.74 -10.39
C LEU A 201 9.83 -16.92 -9.42
N GLN A 202 9.97 -17.21 -8.13
CA GLN A 202 9.24 -16.55 -7.06
C GLN A 202 10.23 -16.08 -5.98
N ALA A 203 10.11 -14.84 -5.53
CA ALA A 203 10.82 -14.34 -4.36
C ALA A 203 9.82 -13.93 -3.28
N ASP A 204 9.96 -14.53 -2.10
CA ASP A 204 9.05 -14.34 -0.97
C ASP A 204 9.64 -13.34 0.01
N PHE A 205 9.02 -12.16 0.09
CA PHE A 205 9.37 -11.10 1.03
C PHE A 205 8.57 -11.29 2.31
N HIS A 206 9.22 -11.73 3.37
CA HIS A 206 8.62 -11.83 4.70
C HIS A 206 8.76 -10.49 5.42
N MET A 207 7.63 -9.84 5.67
CA MET A 207 7.55 -8.52 6.27
C MET A 207 6.79 -8.57 7.58
N SER A 208 7.31 -7.90 8.60
CA SER A 208 6.64 -7.73 9.90
C SER A 208 6.19 -6.28 10.04
N ARG A 209 4.98 -6.04 10.53
CA ARG A 209 4.51 -4.68 10.81
C ARG A 209 5.18 -4.10 12.05
N ASN A 210 5.53 -2.82 12.00
CA ASN A 210 6.04 -2.08 13.16
C ASN A 210 4.88 -1.63 14.05
N ILE A 211 4.80 -2.17 15.28
CA ILE A 211 3.65 -1.98 16.17
C ILE A 211 3.64 -0.64 16.94
N GLY A 212 4.79 0.05 17.05
CA GLY A 212 4.95 1.20 17.94
C GLY A 212 3.97 2.34 17.70
N PHE A 213 3.68 2.64 16.43
CA PHE A 213 2.68 3.66 16.05
C PHE A 213 1.28 3.32 16.58
N TYR A 214 0.87 2.05 16.46
CA TYR A 214 -0.46 1.58 16.86
C TYR A 214 -0.64 1.57 18.38
N ILE A 215 0.43 1.27 19.12
CA ILE A 215 0.42 1.35 20.59
C ILE A 215 0.08 2.78 21.02
N VAL A 216 0.78 3.78 20.47
CA VAL A 216 0.63 5.19 20.86
C VAL A 216 -0.68 5.80 20.39
N GLN A 217 -1.12 5.48 19.17
CA GLN A 217 -2.28 6.14 18.55
C GLN A 217 -3.61 5.41 18.81
N MET A 218 -3.59 4.11 19.08
CA MET A 218 -4.81 3.30 19.21
C MET A 218 -4.97 2.72 20.62
N TYR A 219 -3.98 1.95 21.10
CA TYR A 219 -4.10 1.23 22.37
C TYR A 219 -4.05 2.15 23.60
N ILE A 220 -3.10 3.09 23.66
CA ILE A 220 -3.00 4.02 24.80
C ILE A 220 -4.27 4.88 24.93
N PRO A 221 -4.78 5.57 23.88
CA PRO A 221 -5.98 6.39 24.00
C PRO A 221 -7.24 5.59 24.35
N SER A 222 -7.42 4.40 23.78
CA SER A 222 -8.59 3.54 24.10
C SER A 222 -8.54 3.04 25.55
N THR A 223 -7.36 2.68 26.04
CA THR A 223 -7.15 2.33 27.46
C THR A 223 -7.49 3.51 28.38
N LEU A 224 -7.02 4.72 28.04
CA LEU A 224 -7.34 5.94 28.80
C LEU A 224 -8.85 6.20 28.83
N ILE A 225 -9.57 6.01 27.71
CA ILE A 225 -11.03 6.18 27.66
C ILE A 225 -11.73 5.19 28.60
N VAL A 226 -11.30 3.92 28.63
CA VAL A 226 -11.83 2.93 29.58
C VAL A 226 -11.56 3.36 31.02
N MET A 227 -10.36 3.82 31.34
CA MET A 227 -10.04 4.31 32.69
C MET A 227 -10.86 5.55 33.07
N LEU A 228 -11.10 6.47 32.13
CA LEU A 228 -11.97 7.64 32.35
C LEU A 228 -13.41 7.22 32.67
N SER A 229 -13.91 6.13 32.10
CA SER A 229 -15.25 5.63 32.43
C SER A 229 -15.39 5.23 33.90
N TRP A 230 -14.31 4.77 34.55
CA TRP A 230 -14.31 4.36 35.96
C TRP A 230 -14.38 5.52 36.94
N ILE A 231 -14.03 6.74 36.50
CA ILE A 231 -14.15 7.95 37.33
C ILE A 231 -15.62 8.15 37.75
N SER A 232 -16.58 7.71 36.94
CA SER A 232 -18.00 7.77 37.27
C SER A 232 -18.33 7.06 38.59
N PHE A 233 -17.67 5.94 38.92
CA PHE A 233 -17.90 5.17 40.16
C PHE A 233 -17.44 5.92 41.43
N TRP A 234 -16.56 6.90 41.29
CA TRP A 234 -16.06 7.73 42.38
C TRP A 234 -16.94 8.97 42.63
N LEU A 235 -17.76 9.36 41.64
CA LEU A 235 -18.72 10.44 41.81
C LEU A 235 -19.88 10.01 42.71
N THR A 236 -20.42 10.96 43.46
CA THR A 236 -21.60 10.67 44.30
C THR A 236 -22.83 10.36 43.44
N VAL A 237 -23.71 9.48 43.91
CA VAL A 237 -24.95 9.08 43.22
C VAL A 237 -25.87 10.28 42.92
N ASN A 238 -25.76 11.35 43.70
CA ASN A 238 -26.55 12.58 43.52
C ASN A 238 -26.09 13.43 42.32
N SER A 239 -24.87 13.22 41.83
CA SER A 239 -24.28 13.96 40.70
C SER A 239 -24.68 13.35 39.35
N VAL A 240 -25.97 13.11 39.15
CA VAL A 240 -26.56 12.52 37.93
C VAL A 240 -26.07 13.18 36.64
N PRO A 241 -26.04 14.52 36.51
CA PRO A 241 -25.58 15.17 35.27
C PRO A 241 -24.11 14.88 34.95
N GLY A 242 -23.25 14.80 35.97
CA GLY A 242 -21.83 14.51 35.79
C GLY A 242 -21.59 13.07 35.34
N ARG A 243 -22.26 12.10 35.98
CA ARG A 243 -22.13 10.67 35.65
C ARG A 243 -22.65 10.35 34.25
N ILE A 244 -23.83 10.86 33.87
CA ILE A 244 -24.40 10.66 32.52
C ILE A 244 -23.51 11.26 31.45
N SER A 245 -23.05 12.51 31.65
CA SER A 245 -22.21 13.20 30.68
C SER A 245 -20.91 12.45 30.41
N LEU A 246 -20.22 12.00 31.47
CA LEU A 246 -19.00 11.20 31.34
C LEU A 246 -19.25 9.85 30.64
N GLY A 247 -20.33 9.16 30.98
CA GLY A 247 -20.69 7.88 30.36
C GLY A 247 -21.03 8.00 28.88
N LEU A 248 -21.83 8.99 28.48
CA LEU A 248 -22.18 9.23 27.08
C LEU A 248 -20.97 9.69 26.26
N LEU A 249 -20.15 10.58 26.82
CA LEU A 249 -18.96 11.09 26.15
C LEU A 249 -17.96 9.95 25.88
N THR A 250 -17.69 9.11 26.88
CA THR A 250 -16.76 7.98 26.72
C THR A 250 -17.25 6.96 25.68
N VAL A 251 -18.55 6.62 25.66
CA VAL A 251 -19.13 5.75 24.61
C VAL A 251 -18.98 6.37 23.21
N LEU A 252 -19.30 7.66 23.08
CA LEU A 252 -19.20 8.38 21.81
C LEU A 252 -17.73 8.45 21.33
N THR A 253 -16.80 8.81 22.22
CA THR A 253 -15.37 8.87 21.90
C THR A 253 -14.84 7.50 21.47
N MET A 254 -15.22 6.44 22.17
CA MET A 254 -14.80 5.07 21.81
C MET A 254 -15.35 4.65 20.44
N THR A 255 -16.62 4.94 20.17
CA THR A 255 -17.27 4.67 18.88
C THR A 255 -16.63 5.48 17.74
N THR A 256 -16.28 6.73 18.01
CA THR A 256 -15.60 7.62 17.05
C THR A 256 -14.20 7.08 16.72
N GLN A 257 -13.45 6.65 17.72
CA GLN A 257 -12.13 6.06 17.53
C GLN A 257 -12.20 4.76 16.72
N MET A 258 -13.17 3.89 17.00
CA MET A 258 -13.43 2.66 16.23
C MET A 258 -13.67 2.96 14.73
N SER A 259 -14.48 3.99 14.44
CA SER A 259 -14.74 4.42 13.07
C SER A 259 -13.47 4.95 12.37
N SER A 260 -12.66 5.73 13.09
CA SER A 260 -11.39 6.26 12.56
C SER A 260 -10.40 5.15 12.19
N VAL A 261 -10.27 4.11 13.03
CA VAL A 261 -9.41 2.94 12.74
C VAL A 261 -9.90 2.20 11.50
N ASN A 262 -11.20 1.95 11.39
CA ASN A 262 -11.78 1.25 10.24
C ASN A 262 -11.71 2.05 8.93
N ALA A 263 -11.67 3.38 8.99
CA ALA A 263 -11.48 4.23 7.81
C ALA A 263 -10.05 4.16 7.25
N ALA A 264 -9.05 3.86 8.10
CA ALA A 264 -7.65 3.75 7.71
C ALA A 264 -7.28 2.37 7.13
N LEU A 265 -8.20 1.40 7.15
CA LEU A 265 -7.96 0.01 6.77
C LEU A 265 -8.81 -0.41 5.56
N PRO A 266 -8.32 -1.33 4.72
CA PRO A 266 -9.17 -1.93 3.69
C PRO A 266 -10.32 -2.69 4.35
N ARG A 267 -11.49 -2.64 3.72
CA ARG A 267 -12.68 -3.35 4.21
C ARG A 267 -12.49 -4.84 4.01
N VAL A 268 -12.35 -5.56 5.12
CA VAL A 268 -12.30 -7.03 5.17
C VAL A 268 -13.54 -7.56 5.90
N SER A 269 -13.98 -8.77 5.57
CA SER A 269 -15.20 -9.38 6.12
C SER A 269 -15.00 -10.15 7.42
N TYR A 270 -13.75 -10.49 7.76
CA TYR A 270 -13.39 -11.22 8.98
C TYR A 270 -13.00 -10.25 10.12
N THR A 271 -13.06 -10.75 11.35
CA THR A 271 -12.69 -10.01 12.55
C THR A 271 -11.18 -9.90 12.69
N LYS A 272 -10.68 -8.69 12.91
CA LYS A 272 -9.26 -8.41 13.15
C LYS A 272 -8.96 -8.33 14.65
N ALA A 273 -7.72 -8.55 15.08
CA ALA A 273 -7.32 -8.41 16.48
C ALA A 273 -7.69 -7.03 17.06
N ILE A 274 -7.43 -5.95 16.32
CA ILE A 274 -7.85 -4.59 16.73
C ILE A 274 -9.36 -4.44 16.93
N ASP A 275 -10.18 -5.16 16.16
CA ASP A 275 -11.65 -5.09 16.31
C ASP A 275 -12.06 -5.75 17.63
N VAL A 276 -11.39 -6.83 18.04
CA VAL A 276 -11.62 -7.50 19.33
C VAL A 276 -11.26 -6.56 20.48
N TRP A 277 -10.09 -5.90 20.41
CA TRP A 277 -9.69 -4.91 21.41
C TRP A 277 -10.71 -3.78 21.55
N MET A 278 -11.03 -3.13 20.43
CA MET A 278 -11.92 -1.97 20.42
C MET A 278 -13.35 -2.36 20.80
N SER A 279 -13.82 -3.56 20.44
CA SER A 279 -15.14 -4.05 20.84
C SER A 279 -15.19 -4.35 22.34
N ALA A 280 -14.15 -4.97 22.90
CA ALA A 280 -14.07 -5.21 24.34
C ALA A 280 -14.06 -3.89 25.12
N CYS A 281 -13.21 -2.94 24.73
CA CYS A 281 -13.18 -1.59 25.32
C CYS A 281 -14.55 -0.89 25.24
N LEU A 282 -15.27 -0.99 24.11
CA LEU A 282 -16.62 -0.45 23.97
C LEU A 282 -17.61 -1.12 24.95
N VAL A 283 -17.54 -2.44 25.11
CA VAL A 283 -18.38 -3.18 26.07
C VAL A 283 -18.10 -2.72 27.51
N PHE A 284 -16.84 -2.52 27.91
CA PHE A 284 -16.51 -2.01 29.25
C PHE A 284 -17.08 -0.61 29.50
N VAL A 285 -16.92 0.30 28.54
CA VAL A 285 -17.42 1.67 28.66
C VAL A 285 -18.96 1.68 28.70
N PHE A 286 -19.61 0.85 27.87
CA PHE A 286 -21.06 0.70 27.89
C PHE A 286 -21.56 0.07 29.19
N ALA A 287 -20.84 -0.91 29.73
CA ALA A 287 -21.16 -1.53 31.02
C ALA A 287 -21.06 -0.53 32.18
N ALA A 288 -20.11 0.42 32.14
CA ALA A 288 -20.04 1.50 33.12
C ALA A 288 -21.25 2.45 33.04
N LEU A 289 -21.75 2.74 31.83
CA LEU A 289 -22.99 3.51 31.66
C LEU A 289 -24.23 2.75 32.16
N LEU A 290 -24.29 1.43 31.94
CA LEU A 290 -25.36 0.57 32.45
C LEU A 290 -25.34 0.48 33.98
N GLU A 291 -24.16 0.36 34.58
CA GLU A 291 -23.98 0.38 36.04
C GLU A 291 -24.60 1.66 36.63
N PHE A 292 -24.26 2.81 36.05
CA PHE A 292 -24.84 4.08 36.47
C PHE A 292 -26.38 4.09 36.36
N ALA A 293 -26.93 3.58 35.26
CA ALA A 293 -28.37 3.52 35.07
C ALA A 293 -29.05 2.67 36.17
N ILE A 294 -28.45 1.53 36.51
CA ILE A 294 -28.95 0.63 37.57
C ILE A 294 -28.85 1.32 38.93
N VAL A 295 -27.71 1.92 39.27
CA VAL A 295 -27.49 2.66 40.53
C VAL A 295 -28.50 3.80 40.70
N ASN A 296 -28.74 4.58 39.63
CA ASN A 296 -29.70 5.68 39.67
C ASN A 296 -31.16 5.19 39.85
N VAL A 297 -31.54 4.06 39.24
CA VAL A 297 -32.86 3.46 39.44
C VAL A 297 -33.01 2.92 40.87
N LEU A 298 -32.01 2.21 41.39
CA LEU A 298 -32.02 1.66 42.75
C LEU A 298 -32.05 2.77 43.81
N SER A 299 -31.29 3.85 43.60
CA SER A 299 -31.31 5.02 44.48
C SER A 299 -32.67 5.73 44.50
N ARG A 300 -33.45 5.66 43.42
CA ARG A 300 -34.78 6.27 43.31
C ARG A 300 -35.92 5.34 43.74
N LYS A 301 -35.69 4.02 43.83
CA LYS A 301 -36.72 3.02 44.11
C LYS A 301 -37.42 3.23 45.46
N ASP A 302 -36.73 3.74 46.48
CA ASP A 302 -37.36 4.08 47.77
C ASP A 302 -38.20 5.38 47.71
N SER A 303 -37.95 6.25 46.71
CA SER A 303 -38.75 7.45 46.45
C SER A 303 -40.06 7.16 45.73
N ILE A 304 -40.14 6.02 45.03
CA ILE A 304 -41.32 5.52 44.32
C ILE A 304 -42.05 4.50 45.21
N GLY A 305 -42.38 4.90 46.44
CA GLY A 305 -43.17 4.12 47.40
C GLY A 305 -44.66 3.99 47.02
N GLY A 306 -44.97 3.69 45.76
CA GLY A 306 -46.34 3.53 45.25
C GLY A 306 -46.58 2.27 44.41
N PHE A 307 -45.55 1.45 44.10
CA PHE A 307 -45.75 0.22 43.32
C PHE A 307 -45.14 -0.99 44.05
N SER A 308 -46.00 -1.70 44.79
CA SER A 308 -45.67 -2.85 45.62
C SER A 308 -45.63 -4.14 44.80
N LEU A 309 -44.44 -4.60 44.40
CA LEU A 309 -44.23 -5.93 43.80
C LEU A 309 -43.81 -6.95 44.87
N LYS A 310 -44.65 -7.12 45.90
CA LYS A 310 -44.37 -7.94 47.09
C LYS A 310 -44.34 -9.47 46.85
N HIS A 311 -44.63 -9.95 45.65
CA HIS A 311 -44.85 -11.40 45.43
C HIS A 311 -43.73 -12.17 44.71
N ILE A 312 -42.59 -11.56 44.37
CA ILE A 312 -41.59 -12.24 43.52
C ILE A 312 -40.29 -12.68 44.21
N PHE A 313 -39.93 -12.14 45.38
CA PHE A 313 -38.76 -12.65 46.12
C PHE A 313 -38.98 -12.62 47.63
N THR A 314 -39.42 -13.75 48.18
CA THR A 314 -39.32 -14.04 49.62
C THR A 314 -38.25 -15.13 49.77
N ILE A 315 -37.04 -14.73 50.15
CA ILE A 315 -36.00 -15.67 50.60
C ILE A 315 -36.04 -15.64 52.14
N PRO A 316 -36.15 -16.79 52.84
CA PRO A 316 -36.21 -16.82 54.30
C PRO A 316 -34.84 -16.45 54.89
N LYS A 317 -34.87 -15.66 55.96
CA LYS A 317 -33.71 -15.16 56.69
C LYS A 317 -33.53 -15.99 57.95
N GLU A 318 -32.62 -16.95 57.95
CA GLU A 318 -32.13 -17.62 59.16
C GLU A 318 -30.64 -17.89 58.99
N LEU A 319 -29.78 -16.92 59.34
CA LEU A 319 -28.48 -17.19 59.94
C LEU A 319 -27.85 -15.94 60.58
N MET A 320 -27.51 -16.10 61.87
CA MET A 320 -26.58 -15.37 62.73
C MET A 320 -27.10 -14.18 63.58
N PRO A 321 -26.99 -14.29 64.92
CA PRO A 321 -27.19 -13.18 65.86
C PRO A 321 -25.90 -12.36 66.00
N GLY A 322 -25.99 -11.03 65.96
CA GLY A 322 -24.87 -10.14 66.32
C GLY A 322 -24.43 -9.10 65.28
N ALA A 323 -25.35 -8.49 64.52
CA ALA A 323 -25.03 -7.29 63.74
C ALA A 323 -25.10 -6.02 64.63
N PRO A 324 -24.16 -5.07 64.55
CA PRO A 324 -24.18 -3.84 65.34
C PRO A 324 -25.40 -2.99 64.98
N GLN A 325 -26.06 -2.43 65.99
CA GLN A 325 -27.16 -1.48 65.82
C GLN A 325 -26.62 -0.19 65.20
N VAL A 326 -26.79 -0.02 63.88
CA VAL A 326 -26.47 1.24 63.20
C VAL A 326 -27.47 2.29 63.66
N ALA A 327 -26.97 3.33 64.33
CA ALA A 327 -27.76 4.43 64.86
C ALA A 327 -28.61 5.10 63.75
N GLU A 328 -29.93 5.03 63.90
CA GLU A 328 -30.91 5.77 63.09
C GLU A 328 -30.76 7.27 63.34
N VAL A 329 -30.10 8.00 62.44
CA VAL A 329 -30.18 9.46 62.43
C VAL A 329 -31.44 9.87 61.67
N ALA A 330 -32.50 10.18 62.41
CA ALA A 330 -33.73 10.72 61.86
C ALA A 330 -33.57 12.22 61.59
N VAL A 331 -33.49 12.62 60.31
CA VAL A 331 -33.59 14.04 59.91
C VAL A 331 -35.07 14.41 59.80
N PRO A 332 -35.57 15.43 60.53
CA PRO A 332 -36.95 15.89 60.37
C PRO A 332 -37.06 16.73 59.07
N LEU A 333 -38.06 16.43 58.24
CA LEU A 333 -38.54 17.34 57.20
C LEU A 333 -39.77 18.05 57.77
N ASP A 334 -39.63 19.33 58.07
CA ASP A 334 -40.73 20.19 58.49
C ASP A 334 -41.64 20.50 57.29
N GLY A 335 -42.96 20.46 57.54
CA GLY A 335 -43.94 21.19 56.73
C GLY A 335 -44.89 20.37 55.85
N TYR A 336 -45.80 19.60 56.45
CA TYR A 336 -47.21 19.53 56.02
C TYR A 336 -48.04 18.83 57.12
N SER A 337 -48.89 19.60 57.81
CA SER A 337 -49.82 19.08 58.83
C SER A 337 -51.15 18.75 58.17
N ASP A 338 -51.57 17.49 58.26
CA ASP A 338 -52.93 17.06 57.94
C ASP A 338 -53.92 17.58 59.01
N ALA A 339 -55.20 17.75 58.66
CA ALA A 339 -56.22 18.45 59.44
C ALA A 339 -56.57 17.80 60.80
N ASP A 340 -55.98 16.66 61.14
CA ASP A 340 -56.16 15.92 62.41
C ASP A 340 -54.95 15.96 63.35
N GLY A 341 -53.99 16.86 63.14
CA GLY A 341 -52.91 17.13 64.11
C GLY A 341 -51.93 15.97 64.37
N LYS A 342 -51.99 14.89 63.58
CA LYS A 342 -51.06 13.76 63.67
C LYS A 342 -49.93 13.93 62.64
N VAL A 343 -48.73 14.28 63.13
CA VAL A 343 -47.51 14.30 62.32
C VAL A 343 -47.17 12.86 61.88
N LYS A 344 -47.52 12.48 60.64
CA LYS A 344 -47.01 11.23 60.04
C LYS A 344 -45.54 11.44 59.68
N LYS A 345 -44.63 11.02 60.57
CA LYS A 345 -43.22 10.82 60.23
C LYS A 345 -43.15 9.72 59.15
N ARG A 346 -43.06 10.09 57.87
CA ARG A 346 -42.70 9.16 56.80
C ARG A 346 -41.25 8.72 57.03
N ARG A 347 -41.06 7.59 57.71
CA ARG A 347 -39.76 6.89 57.77
C ARG A 347 -39.40 6.44 56.36
N PHE A 348 -38.50 7.17 55.70
CA PHE A 348 -37.87 6.69 54.48
C PHE A 348 -36.94 5.55 54.87
N THR A 349 -37.24 4.34 54.40
CA THR A 349 -36.32 3.20 54.55
C THR A 349 -35.14 3.46 53.61
N GLN A 350 -33.96 3.78 54.14
CA GLN A 350 -32.75 4.15 53.38
C GLN A 350 -32.07 2.98 52.64
N ARG A 351 -32.81 1.90 52.31
CA ARG A 351 -32.21 0.63 51.87
C ARG A 351 -31.64 0.71 50.45
N GLY A 352 -32.33 1.37 49.52
CA GLY A 352 -31.95 1.54 48.11
C GLY A 352 -30.68 2.38 47.92
N ILE A 353 -30.47 3.41 48.76
CA ILE A 353 -29.22 4.19 48.76
C ILE A 353 -28.05 3.32 49.20
N VAL A 354 -28.25 2.48 50.22
CA VAL A 354 -27.21 1.55 50.70
C VAL A 354 -26.85 0.52 49.63
N TYR A 355 -27.84 -0.06 48.94
CA TYR A 355 -27.58 -0.98 47.81
C TYR A 355 -26.84 -0.30 46.65
N ALA A 356 -27.22 0.93 46.30
CA ALA A 356 -26.55 1.73 45.28
C ALA A 356 -25.07 1.98 45.63
N MET A 357 -24.77 2.30 46.90
CA MET A 357 -23.39 2.47 47.36
C MET A 357 -22.58 1.17 47.33
N TYR A 358 -23.18 0.03 47.69
CA TYR A 358 -22.50 -1.27 47.59
C TYR A 358 -22.16 -1.63 46.14
N MET A 359 -23.03 -1.31 45.17
CA MET A 359 -22.76 -1.51 43.75
C MET A 359 -21.58 -0.69 43.25
N ASP A 360 -21.54 0.62 43.57
CA ASP A 360 -20.42 1.48 43.21
C ASP A 360 -19.09 0.95 43.81
N ILE A 361 -19.10 0.48 45.07
CA ILE A 361 -17.91 -0.08 45.73
C ILE A 361 -17.44 -1.36 45.04
N ALA A 362 -18.35 -2.24 44.65
CA ALA A 362 -18.02 -3.45 43.92
C ALA A 362 -17.46 -3.13 42.52
N ALA A 363 -18.09 -2.20 41.80
CA ALA A 363 -17.67 -1.78 40.46
C ALA A 363 -16.26 -1.19 40.43
N ARG A 364 -15.86 -0.44 41.47
CA ARG A 364 -14.50 0.13 41.63
C ARG A 364 -13.40 -0.91 41.61
N ILE A 365 -13.67 -2.15 42.04
CA ILE A 365 -12.68 -3.23 42.06
C ILE A 365 -12.87 -4.15 40.85
N LEU A 366 -14.11 -4.52 40.55
CA LEU A 366 -14.43 -5.49 39.51
C LEU A 366 -14.00 -5.01 38.12
N PHE A 367 -14.35 -3.78 37.73
CA PHE A 367 -14.07 -3.28 36.38
C PHE A 367 -12.56 -3.20 36.08
N PRO A 368 -11.72 -2.60 36.93
CA PRO A 368 -10.28 -2.58 36.71
C PRO A 368 -9.65 -3.98 36.67
N VAL A 369 -10.03 -4.87 37.59
CA VAL A 369 -9.46 -6.22 37.65
C VAL A 369 -9.80 -7.01 36.39
N VAL A 370 -11.06 -7.00 35.95
CA VAL A 370 -11.48 -7.72 34.75
C VAL A 370 -10.83 -7.13 33.50
N PHE A 371 -10.67 -5.81 33.42
CA PHE A 371 -10.01 -5.16 32.29
C PHE A 371 -8.50 -5.46 32.24
N ILE A 372 -7.81 -5.50 33.39
CA ILE A 372 -6.39 -5.90 33.47
C ILE A 372 -6.23 -7.36 33.02
N LEU A 373 -7.09 -8.27 33.50
CA LEU A 373 -7.08 -9.67 33.08
C LEU A 373 -7.30 -9.80 31.57
N PHE A 374 -8.29 -9.09 31.03
CA PHE A 374 -8.52 -9.04 29.58
C PHE A 374 -7.27 -8.54 28.83
N THR A 375 -6.64 -7.47 29.32
CA THR A 375 -5.43 -6.90 28.70
C THR A 375 -4.31 -7.93 28.66
N ILE A 376 -4.02 -8.59 29.78
CA ILE A 376 -2.97 -9.63 29.86
C ILE A 376 -3.27 -10.77 28.88
N ILE A 377 -4.51 -11.29 28.87
CA ILE A 377 -4.92 -12.38 27.96
C ILE A 377 -4.79 -11.94 26.50
N TYR A 378 -5.26 -10.74 26.16
CA TYR A 378 -5.21 -10.19 24.80
C TYR A 378 -3.77 -10.11 24.28
N TRP A 379 -2.88 -9.50 25.07
CA TRP A 379 -1.48 -9.33 24.67
C TRP A 379 -0.75 -10.66 24.58
N LEU A 380 -0.95 -11.57 25.54
CA LEU A 380 -0.33 -12.90 25.48
C LEU A 380 -0.82 -13.73 24.29
N TYR A 381 -2.10 -13.62 23.94
CA TYR A 381 -2.65 -14.34 22.80
C TYR A 381 -2.13 -13.79 21.48
N TYR A 382 -2.25 -12.48 21.23
CA TYR A 382 -1.93 -11.92 19.91
C TYR A 382 -0.45 -11.66 19.66
N VAL A 383 0.38 -11.50 20.70
CA VAL A 383 1.84 -11.39 20.52
C VAL A 383 2.49 -12.75 20.30
N ASN A 384 1.98 -13.79 20.98
CA ASN A 384 2.49 -15.16 20.82
C ASN A 384 1.73 -15.98 19.78
N ALA A 385 0.71 -15.41 19.12
CA ALA A 385 0.10 -16.02 17.96
C ALA A 385 1.15 -16.06 16.85
N GLU A 386 1.92 -17.14 16.82
CA GLU A 386 2.79 -17.49 15.71
C GLU A 386 1.89 -17.73 14.49
N GLY A 387 1.70 -16.66 13.72
CA GLY A 387 1.47 -16.76 12.27
C GLY A 387 2.78 -17.04 11.57
#